data_AF-A0AA43EHW0-F1
#
_entry.id   AF-A0AA43EHW0-F1
#
_cell.length_a   1.000
_cell.length_b   1.000
_cell.length_c   1.000
_cell.angle_alpha   90.00
_cell.angle_beta   90.00
_cell.angle_gamma   90.00
#
_symmetry.space_group_name_H-M   'P 1'
#
loop_
_entity.id
_entity.type
_entity.pdbx_description
1 polymer ?
#
loop_
_entity_poly.entity_id
_entity_poly.type
_entity_poly.pdbx_seq_one_letter_code
_entity_poly.pdbx_strand_id
1 'polypeptide(L)'
;MSPSPRLRTLPIALLLLALAGLPARATVLTFDPVALNFEAVSQDYGDRVTTTPENGFEYGTAGGFTPNIVVDYGVLPEALPALWTAGYGDLVNVLFENQDGYGHLEITLTADALWNVVLDGFDMAAYSSVGTINSVSVRDGAGTELFSQTDVQITNTGHDTFSFAPALQGQVLIIAIDTQNLGSRSDDIAIDNITFGQIASPNPVESKTWGGVKALFR
;
A
#
# COMPACT_ATOMS: atom_id res chain seq x y z
N MET A 1 20.45 -36.69 65.24
CA MET A 1 21.01 -36.56 63.88
C MET A 1 19.87 -36.21 62.94
N SER A 2 19.80 -34.96 62.49
CA SER A 2 18.74 -34.44 61.62
C SER A 2 19.31 -34.26 60.20
N PRO A 3 18.67 -34.75 59.13
CA PRO A 3 19.15 -34.53 57.78
C PRO A 3 18.75 -33.14 57.27
N SER A 4 19.75 -32.41 56.77
CA SER A 4 19.61 -31.13 56.07
C SER A 4 18.96 -31.27 54.69
N PRO A 5 18.02 -30.39 54.28
CA PRO A 5 17.56 -30.34 52.90
C PRO A 5 18.53 -29.47 52.08
N ARG A 6 19.00 -29.96 50.92
CA ARG A 6 19.68 -29.11 49.94
C ARG A 6 18.95 -29.13 48.60
N LEU A 7 18.60 -27.91 48.23
CA LEU A 7 17.94 -27.36 47.06
C LEU A 7 18.06 -28.18 45.76
N ARG A 8 16.91 -28.45 45.15
CA ARG A 8 16.79 -28.80 43.74
C ARG A 8 16.86 -27.50 42.93
N THR A 9 17.92 -27.34 42.15
CA THR A 9 18.01 -26.34 41.07
C THR A 9 16.97 -26.64 40.01
N LEU A 10 16.03 -25.70 39.81
CA LEU A 10 15.07 -25.71 38.71
C LEU A 10 15.72 -25.05 37.48
N PRO A 11 15.72 -25.67 36.29
CA PRO A 11 16.11 -24.97 35.08
C PRO A 11 14.97 -24.02 34.68
N ILE A 12 15.30 -22.73 34.55
CA ILE A 12 14.41 -21.72 33.95
C ILE A 12 14.40 -21.99 32.44
N ALA A 13 13.30 -22.51 31.93
CA ALA A 13 13.06 -22.62 30.49
C ALA A 13 12.75 -21.22 29.94
N LEU A 14 13.63 -20.72 29.06
CA LEU A 14 13.41 -19.50 28.32
C LEU A 14 12.39 -19.79 27.21
N LEU A 15 11.15 -19.30 27.37
CA LEU A 15 10.12 -19.40 26.34
C LEU A 15 10.43 -18.34 25.27
N LEU A 16 11.05 -18.73 24.16
CA LEU A 16 11.05 -17.91 22.95
C LEU A 16 9.62 -17.87 22.41
N LEU A 17 8.98 -16.71 22.54
CA LEU A 17 7.72 -16.43 21.87
C LEU A 17 8.03 -16.26 20.37
N ALA A 18 7.82 -17.32 19.59
CA ALA A 18 7.80 -17.20 18.14
C ALA A 18 6.59 -16.33 17.76
N LEU A 19 6.82 -15.07 17.38
CA LEU A 19 5.84 -14.33 16.60
C LEU A 19 5.73 -15.05 15.24
N ALA A 20 4.82 -16.01 15.16
CA ALA A 20 4.36 -16.50 13.88
C ALA A 20 3.75 -15.30 13.15
N GLY A 21 4.29 -14.98 11.97
CA GLY A 21 3.77 -13.91 11.11
C GLY A 21 2.29 -14.15 10.87
N LEU A 22 1.46 -13.26 11.40
CA LEU A 22 0.05 -13.22 11.05
C LEU A 22 -0.04 -13.01 9.53
N PRO A 23 -1.00 -13.64 8.84
CA PRO A 23 -1.22 -13.35 7.43
C PRO A 23 -1.36 -11.84 7.25
N ALA A 24 -0.63 -11.28 6.28
CA ALA A 24 -0.72 -9.86 5.94
C ALA A 24 -2.19 -9.49 5.72
N ARG A 25 -2.64 -8.47 6.43
CA ARG A 25 -4.05 -8.06 6.40
C ARG A 25 -4.28 -7.02 5.32
N ALA A 26 -4.69 -7.43 4.13
CA ALA A 26 -4.86 -6.56 2.98
C ALA A 26 -6.30 -6.07 2.72
N THR A 27 -6.46 -4.74 2.65
CA THR A 27 -7.59 -4.03 2.07
C THR A 27 -7.41 -3.97 0.55
N VAL A 28 -8.51 -4.05 -0.21
CA VAL A 28 -8.49 -3.86 -1.66
C VAL A 28 -9.29 -2.61 -2.00
N LEU A 29 -8.66 -1.63 -2.64
CA LEU A 29 -9.36 -0.48 -3.23
C LEU A 29 -9.97 -0.95 -4.54
N THR A 30 -11.31 -1.00 -4.59
CA THR A 30 -12.10 -1.41 -5.77
C THR A 30 -12.88 -0.25 -6.38
N PHE A 31 -12.66 0.97 -5.84
CA PHE A 31 -13.33 2.23 -6.17
C PHE A 31 -14.86 2.15 -6.24
N ASP A 32 -15.46 1.32 -5.40
CA ASP A 32 -16.90 1.14 -5.29
C ASP A 32 -17.53 2.05 -4.21
N PRO A 33 -18.74 2.59 -4.45
CA PRO A 33 -19.44 2.66 -5.74
C PRO A 33 -18.95 3.84 -6.58
N VAL A 34 -19.04 3.72 -7.91
CA VAL A 34 -18.99 4.88 -8.82
C VAL A 34 -20.41 5.37 -9.07
N ALA A 35 -20.74 6.54 -8.53
CA ALA A 35 -22.02 7.19 -8.71
C ALA A 35 -22.13 7.85 -10.10
N LEU A 36 -21.04 8.42 -10.61
CA LEU A 36 -20.97 9.06 -11.91
C LEU A 36 -19.57 8.99 -12.52
N ASN A 37 -19.48 8.66 -13.82
CA ASN A 37 -18.22 8.77 -14.56
C ASN A 37 -17.68 10.21 -14.52
N PHE A 38 -16.36 10.34 -14.40
CA PHE A 38 -15.64 11.62 -14.22
C PHE A 38 -15.85 12.30 -12.86
N GLU A 39 -16.50 11.64 -11.90
CA GLU A 39 -16.50 12.17 -10.54
C GLU A 39 -15.10 12.08 -9.94
N ALA A 40 -14.67 13.12 -9.23
CA ALA A 40 -13.41 13.10 -8.52
C ALA A 40 -13.43 12.01 -7.44
N VAL A 41 -12.33 11.28 -7.31
CA VAL A 41 -12.18 10.34 -6.20
C VAL A 41 -12.20 11.10 -4.87
N SER A 42 -12.94 10.56 -3.89
CA SER A 42 -12.89 11.11 -2.53
C SER A 42 -11.51 10.87 -1.93
N GLN A 43 -10.90 11.90 -1.34
CA GLN A 43 -9.64 11.73 -0.60
C GLN A 43 -9.82 10.91 0.69
N ASP A 44 -11.06 10.69 1.14
CA ASP A 44 -11.35 9.79 2.27
C ASP A 44 -11.47 8.30 1.83
N TYR A 45 -11.40 7.99 0.53
CA TYR A 45 -11.54 6.62 0.05
C TYR A 45 -10.29 5.80 0.42
N GLY A 46 -10.44 4.72 1.18
CA GLY A 46 -9.32 3.86 1.58
C GLY A 46 -8.65 4.28 2.89
N ASP A 47 -9.11 5.39 3.48
CA ASP A 47 -8.59 5.88 4.76
C ASP A 47 -9.04 5.03 5.93
N ARG A 48 -8.05 4.53 6.68
CA ARG A 48 -8.21 3.89 7.98
C ARG A 48 -9.30 2.81 7.98
N VAL A 49 -9.39 2.05 6.90
CA VAL A 49 -10.50 1.11 6.69
C VAL A 49 -10.60 0.16 7.87
N THR A 50 -11.79 0.06 8.47
CA THR A 50 -12.07 -0.85 9.60
C THR A 50 -13.18 -1.86 9.31
N THR A 51 -14.00 -1.59 8.29
CA THR A 51 -15.10 -2.43 7.83
C THR A 51 -15.39 -2.15 6.35
N THR A 52 -16.26 -2.95 5.73
CA THR A 52 -16.83 -2.66 4.42
C THR A 52 -18.29 -3.11 4.39
N PRO A 53 -19.24 -2.28 3.91
CA PRO A 53 -19.06 -0.88 3.53
C PRO A 53 -18.74 0.03 4.73
N GLU A 54 -18.04 1.15 4.49
CA GLU A 54 -17.69 2.18 5.48
C GLU A 54 -17.80 3.57 4.84
N ASN A 55 -18.50 4.50 5.49
CA ASN A 55 -18.72 5.88 5.00
C ASN A 55 -19.27 6.00 3.57
N GLY A 56 -19.95 4.97 3.06
CA GLY A 56 -20.49 4.94 1.69
C GLY A 56 -19.54 4.36 0.66
N PHE A 57 -18.35 3.91 1.06
CA PHE A 57 -17.39 3.22 0.23
C PHE A 57 -17.42 1.71 0.49
N GLU A 58 -17.14 0.94 -0.55
CA GLU A 58 -16.98 -0.50 -0.50
C GLU A 58 -15.54 -0.87 -0.85
N TYR A 59 -15.03 -1.91 -0.18
CA TYR A 59 -13.67 -2.43 -0.30
C TYR A 59 -13.68 -3.96 -0.38
N GLY A 60 -12.68 -4.53 -1.04
CA GLY A 60 -12.42 -5.97 -0.94
C GLY A 60 -11.78 -6.35 0.40
N THR A 61 -12.14 -7.51 0.94
CA THR A 61 -11.69 -8.00 2.27
C THR A 61 -10.66 -9.12 2.21
N ALA A 62 -10.05 -9.34 1.04
CA ALA A 62 -9.28 -10.56 0.76
C ALA A 62 -8.13 -10.81 1.77
N GLY A 63 -7.59 -9.77 2.41
CA GLY A 63 -6.64 -9.93 3.51
C GLY A 63 -7.07 -9.29 4.84
N GLY A 64 -7.96 -8.29 4.87
CA GLY A 64 -8.45 -7.65 6.09
C GLY A 64 -8.41 -6.13 6.03
N PHE A 65 -8.57 -5.50 7.19
CA PHE A 65 -8.71 -4.04 7.30
C PHE A 65 -7.41 -3.35 7.72
N THR A 66 -7.24 -2.09 7.30
CA THR A 66 -6.02 -1.27 7.43
C THR A 66 -6.27 0.01 8.25
N PRO A 67 -6.65 -0.08 9.55
CA PRO A 67 -7.00 1.08 10.38
C PRO A 67 -5.87 2.11 10.60
N ASN A 68 -4.62 1.76 10.27
CA ASN A 68 -3.45 2.60 10.48
C ASN A 68 -2.83 3.06 9.15
N ILE A 69 -3.58 3.05 8.04
CA ILE A 69 -3.13 3.56 6.74
C ILE A 69 -4.09 4.67 6.29
N VAL A 70 -3.52 5.70 5.68
CA VAL A 70 -4.21 6.79 4.95
C VAL A 70 -3.80 6.72 3.49
N VAL A 71 -4.69 7.10 2.58
CA VAL A 71 -4.49 7.08 1.13
C VAL A 71 -4.71 8.47 0.57
N ASP A 72 -3.73 8.98 -0.19
CA ASP A 72 -3.86 10.24 -0.93
C ASP A 72 -3.84 9.96 -2.44
N TYR A 73 -4.70 10.66 -3.19
CA TYR A 73 -4.82 10.52 -4.65
C TYR A 73 -4.39 11.80 -5.36
N GLY A 74 -3.33 11.69 -6.17
CA GLY A 74 -2.78 12.75 -7.00
C GLY A 74 -2.04 13.84 -6.21
N VAL A 75 -1.18 14.59 -6.90
CA VAL A 75 -0.59 15.82 -6.36
C VAL A 75 -1.53 16.97 -6.72
N LEU A 76 -2.48 17.28 -5.82
CA LEU A 76 -3.39 18.41 -5.99
C LEU A 76 -2.63 19.76 -5.84
N PRO A 77 -3.01 20.81 -6.60
CA PRO A 77 -4.18 20.90 -7.48
C PRO A 77 -3.96 20.45 -8.94
N GLU A 78 -2.77 19.99 -9.32
CA GLU A 78 -2.43 19.73 -10.72
C GLU A 78 -3.00 18.41 -11.26
N ALA A 79 -3.14 17.39 -10.41
CA ALA A 79 -3.78 16.13 -10.75
C ALA A 79 -5.32 16.22 -10.62
N LEU A 80 -6.07 15.53 -11.47
CA LEU A 80 -7.52 15.40 -11.40
C LEU A 80 -7.94 13.93 -11.42
N PRO A 81 -7.58 13.13 -10.39
CA PRO A 81 -7.96 11.73 -10.31
C PRO A 81 -9.49 11.58 -10.24
N ALA A 82 -10.04 10.74 -11.12
CA ALA A 82 -11.47 10.55 -11.26
C ALA A 82 -11.84 9.07 -11.43
N LEU A 83 -13.13 8.78 -11.25
CA LEU A 83 -13.68 7.43 -11.32
C LEU A 83 -14.39 7.14 -12.65
N TRP A 84 -14.32 5.89 -13.09
CA TRP A 84 -15.00 5.41 -14.28
C TRP A 84 -15.58 4.01 -14.13
N THR A 85 -16.81 3.81 -14.59
CA THR A 85 -17.56 2.56 -14.36
C THR A 85 -17.08 1.34 -15.16
N ALA A 86 -16.82 1.46 -16.46
CA ALA A 86 -16.48 0.31 -17.30
C ALA A 86 -15.80 0.68 -18.63
N GLY A 87 -15.12 -0.29 -19.26
CA GLY A 87 -14.52 -0.16 -20.59
C GLY A 87 -12.99 -0.13 -20.58
N TYR A 88 -12.36 -0.08 -19.41
CA TYR A 88 -10.93 -0.31 -19.24
C TYR A 88 -10.68 -1.81 -19.18
N GLY A 89 -10.52 -2.44 -20.34
CA GLY A 89 -10.37 -3.88 -20.42
C GLY A 89 -11.56 -4.63 -19.84
N ASP A 90 -11.33 -5.47 -18.84
CA ASP A 90 -12.36 -6.16 -18.05
C ASP A 90 -12.53 -5.60 -16.62
N LEU A 91 -11.84 -4.52 -16.28
CA LEU A 91 -12.00 -3.83 -14.99
C LEU A 91 -13.32 -3.05 -14.95
N VAL A 92 -13.86 -2.91 -13.74
CA VAL A 92 -15.07 -2.15 -13.44
C VAL A 92 -14.78 -1.25 -12.26
N ASN A 93 -15.31 -0.02 -12.26
CA ASN A 93 -15.10 0.96 -11.21
C ASN A 93 -13.60 1.23 -10.98
N VAL A 94 -13.01 1.99 -11.89
CA VAL A 94 -11.57 2.23 -11.92
C VAL A 94 -11.23 3.67 -11.55
N LEU A 95 -10.01 3.86 -11.10
CA LEU A 95 -9.39 5.18 -10.93
C LEU A 95 -8.52 5.51 -12.15
N PHE A 96 -8.62 6.73 -12.67
CA PHE A 96 -7.76 7.23 -13.73
C PHE A 96 -7.43 8.71 -13.51
N GLU A 97 -6.43 9.22 -14.23
CA GLU A 97 -6.09 10.65 -14.23
C GLU A 97 -6.87 11.36 -15.35
N ASN A 98 -7.80 12.25 -14.97
CA ASN A 98 -8.73 12.87 -15.91
C ASN A 98 -8.22 14.18 -16.52
N GLN A 99 -7.08 14.72 -16.08
CA GLN A 99 -6.54 15.90 -16.71
C GLN A 99 -5.84 15.55 -18.02
N ASP A 100 -6.50 15.83 -19.14
CA ASP A 100 -5.97 15.64 -20.49
C ASP A 100 -4.53 16.17 -20.62
N GLY A 101 -3.60 15.28 -20.97
CA GLY A 101 -2.20 15.64 -21.21
C GLY A 101 -1.36 15.90 -19.96
N TYR A 102 -1.91 15.74 -18.75
CA TYR A 102 -1.10 15.77 -17.52
C TYR A 102 -0.20 14.53 -17.44
N GLY A 103 -0.79 13.36 -17.69
CA GLY A 103 -0.06 12.11 -17.89
C GLY A 103 0.64 11.55 -16.66
N HIS A 104 0.20 11.91 -15.46
CA HIS A 104 0.82 11.46 -14.22
C HIS A 104 -0.23 11.19 -13.15
N LEU A 105 -0.26 9.97 -12.63
CA LEU A 105 -1.12 9.59 -11.50
C LEU A 105 -0.24 9.10 -10.35
N GLU A 106 -0.47 9.62 -9.15
CA GLU A 106 0.15 9.12 -7.92
C GLU A 106 -0.88 8.70 -6.90
N ILE A 107 -0.61 7.59 -6.22
CA ILE A 107 -1.40 7.11 -5.09
C ILE A 107 -0.44 6.87 -3.95
N THR A 108 -0.61 7.60 -2.86
CA THR A 108 0.28 7.54 -1.70
C THR A 108 -0.40 6.79 -0.57
N LEU A 109 0.19 5.68 -0.14
CA LEU A 109 -0.20 4.92 1.03
C LEU A 109 0.71 5.31 2.19
N THR A 110 0.15 5.90 3.24
CA THR A 110 0.89 6.36 4.42
C THR A 110 0.43 5.61 5.66
N ALA A 111 1.34 4.85 6.28
CA ALA A 111 1.09 4.20 7.55
C ALA A 111 1.37 5.14 8.74
N ASP A 112 0.56 5.02 9.79
CA ASP A 112 0.79 5.70 11.06
C ASP A 112 2.16 5.31 11.66
N ALA A 113 2.61 6.10 12.65
CA ALA A 113 3.78 5.75 13.43
C ALA A 113 3.67 4.33 14.00
N LEU A 114 4.79 3.58 13.95
CA LEU A 114 4.89 2.17 14.36
C LEU A 114 4.20 1.17 13.43
N TRP A 115 3.75 1.60 12.24
CA TRP A 115 3.21 0.73 11.21
C TRP A 115 3.96 0.92 9.89
N ASN A 116 3.96 -0.13 9.06
CA ASN A 116 4.36 -0.06 7.66
C ASN A 116 3.19 -0.55 6.80
N VAL A 117 3.05 0.07 5.62
CA VAL A 117 2.27 -0.45 4.50
C VAL A 117 2.94 -1.72 3.97
N VAL A 118 2.13 -2.68 3.53
CA VAL A 118 2.55 -3.87 2.79
C VAL A 118 1.77 -3.89 1.48
N LEU A 119 2.38 -3.51 0.36
CA LEU A 119 1.72 -3.49 -0.94
C LEU A 119 1.95 -4.83 -1.66
N ASP A 120 0.85 -5.56 -1.91
CA ASP A 120 0.87 -6.87 -2.58
C ASP A 120 0.77 -6.72 -4.11
N GLY A 121 -0.02 -5.76 -4.59
CA GLY A 121 -0.20 -5.55 -6.03
C GLY A 121 -1.39 -4.67 -6.39
N PHE A 122 -1.60 -4.50 -7.69
CA PHE A 122 -2.72 -3.77 -8.30
C PHE A 122 -2.90 -4.21 -9.76
N ASP A 123 -4.07 -3.91 -10.32
CA ASP A 123 -4.39 -4.17 -11.73
C ASP A 123 -4.44 -2.86 -12.51
N MET A 124 -4.02 -2.92 -13.78
CA MET A 124 -4.13 -1.80 -14.72
C MET A 124 -4.75 -2.26 -16.03
N ALA A 125 -5.53 -1.39 -16.66
CA ALA A 125 -6.07 -1.63 -17.99
C ALA A 125 -6.19 -0.33 -18.77
N ALA A 126 -6.28 -0.44 -20.08
CA ALA A 126 -6.49 0.67 -20.99
C ALA A 126 -7.93 0.71 -21.53
N TYR A 127 -8.49 1.91 -21.69
CA TYR A 127 -9.80 2.10 -22.31
C TYR A 127 -9.79 1.73 -23.80
N SER A 128 -8.67 2.02 -24.45
CA SER A 128 -8.49 1.78 -25.87
C SER A 128 -7.03 1.43 -26.19
N SER A 129 -6.74 1.07 -27.45
CA SER A 129 -5.37 0.70 -27.83
C SER A 129 -4.46 1.93 -27.85
N VAL A 130 -3.65 2.10 -26.81
CA VAL A 130 -2.74 3.25 -26.62
C VAL A 130 -1.25 2.91 -26.82
N GLY A 131 -0.89 1.63 -26.85
CA GLY A 131 0.51 1.19 -26.94
C GLY A 131 1.15 1.10 -25.56
N THR A 132 2.39 1.59 -25.43
CA THR A 132 3.14 1.59 -24.18
C THR A 132 3.02 2.92 -23.46
N ILE A 133 2.99 2.89 -22.12
CA ILE A 133 3.16 4.07 -21.27
C ILE A 133 4.64 4.22 -20.90
N ASN A 134 5.05 5.40 -20.44
CA ASN A 134 6.44 5.66 -20.07
C ASN A 134 6.90 4.77 -18.93
N SER A 135 6.15 4.73 -17.82
CA SER A 135 6.52 3.89 -16.68
C SER A 135 5.40 3.59 -15.68
N VAL A 136 5.62 2.53 -14.92
CA VAL A 136 4.95 2.23 -13.65
C VAL A 136 6.04 2.06 -12.60
N SER A 137 5.91 2.72 -11.46
CA SER A 137 6.87 2.60 -10.37
C SER A 137 6.20 2.58 -9.00
N VAL A 138 6.91 2.02 -8.03
CA VAL A 138 6.58 2.14 -6.60
C VAL A 138 7.82 2.66 -5.89
N ARG A 139 7.68 3.74 -5.13
CA ARG A 139 8.78 4.37 -4.41
C ARG A 139 8.44 4.55 -2.92
N ASP A 140 9.48 4.65 -2.09
CA ASP A 140 9.31 4.99 -0.68
C ASP A 140 9.10 6.51 -0.46
N GLY A 141 8.82 6.91 0.78
CA GLY A 141 8.67 8.33 1.14
C GLY A 141 9.92 9.19 1.01
N ALA A 142 11.10 8.59 0.77
CA ALA A 142 12.34 9.30 0.44
C ALA A 142 12.56 9.44 -1.07
N GLY A 143 11.66 8.87 -1.89
CA GLY A 143 11.75 8.85 -3.35
C GLY A 143 12.61 7.72 -3.90
N THR A 144 13.04 6.75 -3.08
CA THR A 144 13.78 5.58 -3.56
C THR A 144 12.84 4.64 -4.29
N GLU A 145 13.16 4.30 -5.54
CA GLU A 145 12.42 3.29 -6.29
C GLU A 145 12.59 1.91 -5.63
N LEU A 146 11.47 1.29 -5.26
CA LEU A 146 11.38 -0.09 -4.79
C LEU A 146 10.99 -1.03 -5.95
N PHE A 147 10.25 -0.50 -6.92
CA PHE A 147 9.92 -1.12 -8.18
C PHE A 147 9.87 -0.05 -9.27
N SER A 148 10.32 -0.40 -10.48
CA SER A 148 10.22 0.46 -11.65
C SER A 148 10.21 -0.40 -12.92
N GLN A 149 9.29 -0.10 -13.82
CA GLN A 149 9.22 -0.69 -15.14
C GLN A 149 8.95 0.44 -16.15
N THR A 150 9.74 0.49 -17.21
CA THR A 150 9.59 1.47 -18.30
C THR A 150 9.00 0.81 -19.55
N ASP A 151 8.51 1.63 -20.49
CA ASP A 151 7.95 1.18 -21.77
C ASP A 151 6.88 0.09 -21.59
N VAL A 152 5.96 0.33 -20.65
CA VAL A 152 5.00 -0.68 -20.18
C VAL A 152 3.84 -0.77 -21.14
N GLN A 153 3.66 -1.93 -21.77
CA GLN A 153 2.46 -2.19 -22.57
C GLN A 153 1.27 -2.45 -21.63
N ILE A 154 0.20 -1.66 -21.76
CA ILE A 154 -1.06 -1.89 -21.05
C ILE A 154 -2.11 -2.38 -22.04
N THR A 155 -2.81 -3.47 -21.70
CA THR A 155 -3.84 -4.07 -22.54
C THR A 155 -5.18 -3.35 -22.43
N ASN A 156 -5.93 -3.31 -23.53
CA ASN A 156 -7.35 -2.92 -23.54
C ASN A 156 -8.30 -4.13 -23.64
N THR A 157 -7.77 -5.35 -23.55
CA THR A 157 -8.54 -6.60 -23.52
C THR A 157 -8.06 -7.40 -22.31
N GLY A 158 -8.88 -7.44 -21.25
CA GLY A 158 -8.44 -7.91 -19.92
C GLY A 158 -7.72 -6.80 -19.13
N HIS A 159 -6.90 -7.18 -18.15
CA HIS A 159 -6.03 -6.29 -17.40
C HIS A 159 -4.62 -6.88 -17.26
N ASP A 160 -3.67 -6.01 -16.90
CA ASP A 160 -2.32 -6.37 -16.51
C ASP A 160 -2.20 -6.29 -14.97
N THR A 161 -1.74 -7.38 -14.36
CA THR A 161 -1.54 -7.45 -12.90
C THR A 161 -0.09 -7.19 -12.54
N PHE A 162 0.13 -6.21 -11.66
CA PHE A 162 1.41 -5.96 -11.01
C PHE A 162 1.37 -6.60 -9.64
N SER A 163 2.20 -7.62 -9.41
CA SER A 163 2.26 -8.34 -8.14
C SER A 163 3.67 -8.39 -7.58
N PHE A 164 3.78 -8.29 -6.26
CA PHE A 164 5.06 -8.19 -5.57
C PHE A 164 5.26 -9.39 -4.64
N ALA A 165 6.28 -10.19 -4.93
CA ALA A 165 6.67 -11.36 -4.12
C ALA A 165 8.18 -11.33 -3.85
N PRO A 166 8.63 -10.91 -2.65
CA PRO A 166 7.82 -10.47 -1.50
C PRO A 166 7.11 -9.13 -1.75
N ALA A 167 6.03 -8.89 -1.01
CA ALA A 167 5.31 -7.61 -1.00
C ALA A 167 6.23 -6.43 -0.64
N LEU A 168 5.99 -5.28 -1.25
CA LEU A 168 6.76 -4.06 -0.98
C LEU A 168 6.33 -3.46 0.36
N GLN A 169 7.29 -2.93 1.13
CA GLN A 169 7.02 -2.43 2.48
C GLN A 169 7.70 -1.09 2.74
N GLY A 170 6.99 -0.22 3.43
CA GLY A 170 7.49 1.09 3.84
C GLY A 170 6.48 1.80 4.72
N GLN A 171 6.92 2.81 5.48
CA GLN A 171 5.97 3.67 6.18
C GLN A 171 5.16 4.52 5.18
N VAL A 172 5.78 4.90 4.07
CA VAL A 172 5.12 5.55 2.93
C VAL A 172 5.48 4.76 1.67
N LEU A 173 4.48 4.42 0.87
CA LEU A 173 4.64 3.86 -0.47
C LEU A 173 3.86 4.73 -1.46
N ILE A 174 4.49 5.10 -2.57
CA ILE A 174 3.87 5.90 -3.62
C ILE A 174 3.86 5.06 -4.89
N ILE A 175 2.67 4.73 -5.38
CA ILE A 175 2.46 4.15 -6.71
C ILE A 175 2.44 5.33 -7.69
N ALA A 176 3.25 5.28 -8.73
CA ALA A 176 3.31 6.32 -9.75
C ALA A 176 3.17 5.71 -11.16
N ILE A 177 2.27 6.30 -11.95
CA ILE A 177 1.97 5.90 -13.32
C ILE A 177 2.25 7.10 -14.23
N ASP A 178 3.19 6.95 -15.16
CA ASP A 178 3.56 7.99 -16.14
C ASP A 178 3.05 7.59 -17.53
N THR A 179 2.08 8.35 -18.02
CA THR A 179 1.44 8.24 -19.33
C THR A 179 1.68 9.49 -20.18
N GLN A 180 2.67 10.33 -19.85
CA GLN A 180 2.89 11.61 -20.54
C GLN A 180 3.17 11.45 -22.04
N ASN A 181 3.70 10.29 -22.45
CA ASN A 181 3.90 9.96 -23.86
C ASN A 181 2.61 9.74 -24.67
N LEU A 182 1.46 9.58 -23.99
CA LEU A 182 0.17 9.40 -24.64
C LEU A 182 -0.51 10.73 -25.02
N GLY A 183 -0.01 11.87 -24.50
CA GLY A 183 -0.59 13.18 -24.76
C GLY A 183 -2.06 13.25 -24.30
N SER A 184 -2.98 13.63 -25.19
CA SER A 184 -4.42 13.73 -24.89
C SER A 184 -5.14 12.39 -24.69
N ARG A 185 -4.38 11.29 -24.55
CA ARG A 185 -4.89 9.95 -24.23
C ARG A 185 -4.27 9.44 -22.93
N SER A 186 -3.76 10.34 -22.10
CA SER A 186 -3.21 10.00 -20.78
C SER A 186 -4.25 9.40 -19.85
N ASP A 187 -5.51 9.78 -20.05
CA ASP A 187 -6.71 9.33 -19.36
C ASP A 187 -7.16 7.92 -19.79
N ASP A 188 -6.72 7.41 -20.94
CA ASP A 188 -7.03 6.06 -21.43
C ASP A 188 -6.38 4.94 -20.56
N ILE A 189 -5.70 5.26 -19.46
CA ILE A 189 -5.07 4.28 -18.55
C ILE A 189 -5.70 4.40 -17.16
N ALA A 190 -6.13 3.26 -16.62
CA ALA A 190 -6.72 3.18 -15.29
C ALA A 190 -6.06 2.11 -14.42
N ILE A 191 -6.27 2.26 -13.11
CA ILE A 191 -5.84 1.37 -12.05
C ILE A 191 -7.03 0.94 -11.20
N ASP A 192 -7.00 -0.30 -10.73
CA ASP A 192 -8.00 -0.89 -9.84
C ASP A 192 -7.37 -1.98 -8.96
N ASN A 193 -8.16 -2.54 -8.03
CA ASN A 193 -7.81 -3.69 -7.18
C ASN A 193 -6.50 -3.52 -6.41
N ILE A 194 -6.22 -2.30 -5.92
CA ILE A 194 -5.00 -2.01 -5.17
C ILE A 194 -5.05 -2.76 -3.85
N THR A 195 -4.24 -3.80 -3.73
CA THR A 195 -4.22 -4.72 -2.60
C THR A 195 -3.06 -4.39 -1.69
N PHE A 196 -3.36 -3.89 -0.49
CA PHE A 196 -2.36 -3.47 0.48
C PHE A 196 -2.80 -3.77 1.90
N GLY A 197 -1.85 -4.17 2.74
CA GLY A 197 -2.05 -4.39 4.16
C GLY A 197 -1.16 -3.53 5.04
N GLN A 198 -1.16 -3.87 6.33
CA GLN A 198 -0.33 -3.21 7.34
C GLN A 198 0.35 -4.21 8.26
N ILE A 199 1.55 -3.88 8.72
CA ILE A 199 2.29 -4.61 9.75
C ILE A 199 2.85 -3.64 10.79
N ALA A 200 3.04 -4.12 12.02
CA ALA A 200 3.77 -3.36 13.02
C ALA A 200 5.21 -3.17 12.55
N SER A 201 5.65 -1.92 12.46
CA SER A 201 7.05 -1.58 12.20
C SER A 201 7.87 -1.97 13.44
N PRO A 202 9.05 -2.59 13.28
CA PRO A 202 9.89 -2.89 14.43
C PRO A 202 10.20 -1.58 15.16
N ASN A 203 9.88 -1.51 16.46
CA ASN A 203 10.32 -0.41 17.30
C ASN A 203 11.84 -0.25 17.10
N PRO A 204 12.37 0.97 16.89
CA PRO A 204 13.77 1.18 17.19
C PRO A 204 13.91 0.79 18.65
N VAL A 205 14.55 -0.35 18.89
CA VAL A 205 14.89 -0.76 20.25
C VAL A 205 15.71 0.39 20.78
N GLU A 206 15.17 1.18 21.72
CA GLU A 206 16.00 2.08 22.51
C GLU A 206 17.15 1.19 22.98
N SER A 207 18.36 1.48 22.50
CA SER A 207 19.53 0.81 23.00
C SER A 207 19.60 1.17 24.48
N LYS A 208 19.07 0.30 25.34
CA LYS A 208 19.30 0.32 26.78
C LYS A 208 20.75 -0.08 27.05
N THR A 209 21.69 0.63 26.43
CA THR A 209 23.09 0.65 26.78
C THR A 209 23.40 2.02 27.36
N TRP A 210 22.84 2.28 28.55
CA TRP A 210 23.57 3.04 29.57
C TRP A 210 23.29 2.50 30.98
N GLY A 211 23.39 1.18 31.13
CA GLY A 211 23.78 0.58 32.40
C GLY A 211 25.29 0.38 32.39
N GLY A 212 26.07 1.32 32.95
CA GLY A 212 27.52 1.18 32.94
C GLY A 212 28.31 2.32 33.57
N VAL A 213 28.59 2.17 34.87
CA VAL A 213 29.75 2.69 35.62
C VAL A 213 29.78 4.19 35.98
N LYS A 214 29.23 4.52 37.17
CA LYS A 214 29.83 5.52 38.07
C LYS A 214 29.69 5.07 39.53
N ALA A 215 30.62 4.23 39.98
CA ALA A 215 30.95 4.07 41.40
C ALA A 215 32.32 3.40 41.54
N LEU A 216 33.38 4.19 41.33
CA LEU A 216 34.72 3.98 41.90
C LEU A 216 35.56 5.15 41.41
N PHE A 217 35.64 6.21 42.21
CA PHE A 217 36.88 6.93 42.54
C PHE A 217 36.56 8.09 43.49
N ARG A 218 37.24 8.03 44.64
CA ARG A 218 37.33 8.97 45.77
C ARG A 218 36.26 8.83 46.85
#